data_AF-A0ABD0R4S3-F1
#
_entry.id   AF-A0ABD0R4S3-F1
#
_cell.length_a   1.000
_cell.length_b   1.000
_cell.length_c   1.000
_cell.angle_alpha   90.00
_cell.angle_beta   90.00
_cell.angle_gamma   90.00
#
_symmetry.space_group_name_H-M   'P 1'
#
loop_
_entity.id
_entity.type
_entity.pdbx_description
1 polymer ?
#
loop_
_entity_poly.entity_id
_entity_poly.type
_entity_poly.pdbx_seq_one_letter_code
_entity_poly.pdbx_strand_id
1 'polypeptide(L)'
;LYQFRPDSRQLVIEEDVQTITLYVQRLYGFRSNRSSISYKTWPGTAQPDRDFTSVADGQLLFDSRQTSSAIRLSILDDSLTEPDEDFYVNLTSVRVLSASLPSIEAQPRIVSQNSVAKVTIRANDVVSGFLSIGPAIIRVSEDSQEGAPQQKLALRVRRSLGLTGVVSAKIRAYAGLKTPEVDAAQFHREHNGTWALEGEDFELETQTVMLLEGQNEVEVSVLILNDQEPEGQEAFFIYLRQAEGGAQIVSVPDELGFTSFAKIIILGENLTVITGLNNKDFFCPIDI
;
A
#
# COMPACT_ATOMS: atom_id res chain seq x y z
N LEU A 1 42.65 -8.68 -14.97
CA LEU A 1 42.20 -7.66 -14.00
C LEU A 1 40.69 -7.70 -14.00
N TYR A 2 40.09 -7.96 -12.84
CA TYR A 2 38.69 -8.35 -12.69
C TYR A 2 37.94 -7.36 -11.79
N GLN A 3 36.68 -7.07 -12.11
CA GLN A 3 35.82 -6.19 -11.32
C GLN A 3 34.34 -6.42 -11.67
N PHE A 4 33.42 -5.97 -10.82
CA PHE A 4 32.03 -5.84 -11.22
C PHE A 4 31.88 -4.86 -12.39
N ARG A 5 30.99 -5.18 -13.33
CA ARG A 5 30.57 -4.24 -14.36
C ARG A 5 29.86 -3.04 -13.73
N PRO A 6 29.93 -1.83 -14.33
CA PRO A 6 29.31 -0.64 -13.75
C PRO A 6 27.82 -0.83 -13.42
N ASP A 7 27.09 -1.52 -14.30
CA ASP A 7 25.67 -1.86 -14.17
C ASP A 7 25.38 -2.98 -13.13
N SER A 8 26.41 -3.57 -12.53
CA SER A 8 26.29 -4.58 -11.47
C SER A 8 26.94 -4.15 -10.16
N ARG A 9 27.37 -2.89 -10.02
CA ARG A 9 27.94 -2.37 -8.76
C ARG A 9 26.88 -1.93 -7.76
N GLN A 10 25.75 -1.45 -8.28
CA GLN A 10 24.57 -1.07 -7.50
C GLN A 10 23.38 -1.61 -8.25
N LEU A 11 22.59 -2.45 -7.60
CA LEU A 11 21.38 -3.03 -8.14
C LEU A 11 20.25 -2.76 -7.14
N VAL A 12 19.11 -2.31 -7.64
CA VAL A 12 17.89 -2.11 -6.84
C VAL A 12 16.81 -3.00 -7.44
N ILE A 13 16.19 -3.83 -6.62
CA ILE A 13 15.22 -4.86 -7.01
C ILE A 13 14.05 -4.89 -6.04
N GLU A 14 12.92 -5.40 -6.51
CA GLU A 14 11.82 -5.86 -5.67
C GLU A 14 12.12 -7.30 -5.20
N GLU A 15 11.56 -7.74 -4.08
CA GLU A 15 11.84 -9.08 -3.54
C GLU A 15 11.28 -10.23 -4.39
N ASP A 16 10.20 -9.97 -5.15
CA ASP A 16 9.52 -10.93 -6.03
C ASP A 16 10.35 -11.36 -7.26
N VAL A 17 11.52 -10.73 -7.45
CA VAL A 17 12.42 -11.02 -8.59
C VAL A 17 12.96 -12.45 -8.56
N GLN A 18 12.97 -13.10 -7.39
CA GLN A 18 13.48 -14.46 -7.09
C GLN A 18 14.96 -14.71 -7.36
N THR A 19 15.51 -14.22 -8.47
CA THR A 19 16.91 -14.41 -8.85
C THR A 19 17.45 -13.16 -9.54
N ILE A 20 18.52 -12.62 -8.97
CA ILE A 20 19.27 -11.52 -9.58
C ILE A 20 20.51 -12.04 -10.31
N THR A 21 20.99 -11.25 -11.27
CA THR A 21 22.24 -11.53 -11.99
C THR A 21 23.19 -10.34 -11.90
N LEU A 22 24.39 -10.58 -11.36
CA LEU A 22 25.48 -9.61 -11.31
C LEU A 22 26.59 -10.03 -12.28
N TYR A 23 27.07 -9.10 -13.08
CA TYR A 23 28.11 -9.37 -14.05
C TYR A 23 29.49 -8.90 -13.57
N VAL A 24 30.46 -9.80 -13.67
CA VAL A 24 31.88 -9.53 -13.46
C VAL A 24 32.55 -9.46 -14.83
N GLN A 25 33.44 -8.48 -15.01
CA GLN A 25 34.21 -8.29 -16.24
C GLN A 25 35.70 -8.45 -16.01
N ARG A 26 36.37 -8.92 -17.07
CA ARG A 26 37.82 -9.02 -17.21
C ARG A 26 38.27 -7.95 -18.21
N LEU A 27 38.87 -6.86 -17.71
CA LEU A 27 39.29 -5.74 -18.55
C LEU A 27 40.51 -6.06 -19.42
N TYR A 28 41.44 -6.87 -18.89
CA TYR A 28 42.71 -7.18 -19.54
C TYR A 28 43.07 -8.66 -19.44
N GLY A 29 43.93 -9.09 -20.36
CA GLY A 29 44.45 -10.44 -20.41
C GLY A 29 43.41 -11.46 -20.88
N PHE A 30 42.42 -11.08 -21.69
CA PHE A 30 41.38 -12.02 -22.15
C PHE A 30 41.94 -13.23 -22.91
N ARG A 31 43.11 -13.10 -23.53
CA ARG A 31 43.84 -14.21 -24.16
C ARG A 31 44.56 -15.14 -23.17
N SER A 32 44.62 -14.80 -21.88
CA SER A 32 45.29 -15.65 -20.89
C SER A 32 44.45 -16.86 -20.49
N ASN A 33 45.07 -17.76 -19.73
CA ASN A 33 44.48 -19.01 -19.26
C ASN A 33 43.19 -18.83 -18.44
N ARG A 34 42.48 -19.94 -18.27
CA ARG A 34 41.28 -20.05 -17.44
C ARG A 34 41.58 -19.56 -16.02
N SER A 35 40.68 -18.78 -15.46
CA SER A 35 40.82 -18.23 -14.11
C SER A 35 39.58 -18.53 -13.27
N SER A 36 39.77 -18.68 -11.96
CA SER A 36 38.70 -18.80 -10.98
C SER A 36 38.74 -17.58 -10.07
N ILE A 37 37.60 -16.92 -9.92
CA ILE A 37 37.40 -15.83 -8.97
C ILE A 37 36.58 -16.38 -7.82
N SER A 38 37.06 -16.21 -6.59
CA SER A 38 36.24 -16.49 -5.42
C SER A 38 35.41 -15.26 -5.07
N TYR A 39 34.16 -15.48 -4.65
CA TYR A 39 33.28 -14.41 -4.18
C TYR A 39 32.48 -14.88 -2.98
N LYS A 40 31.98 -13.93 -2.19
CA LYS A 40 31.05 -14.20 -1.10
C LYS A 40 30.05 -13.07 -0.89
N THR A 41 28.91 -13.40 -0.32
CA THR A 41 27.92 -12.42 0.12
C THR A 41 28.20 -11.99 1.56
N TRP A 42 27.81 -10.76 1.89
CA TRP A 42 27.82 -10.22 3.24
C TRP A 42 26.50 -9.50 3.51
N PRO A 43 25.91 -9.69 4.71
CA PRO A 43 24.72 -8.95 5.07
C PRO A 43 25.03 -7.45 5.23
N GLY A 44 24.06 -6.62 4.85
CA GLY A 44 23.96 -5.22 5.24
C GLY A 44 22.87 -5.12 6.30
N THR A 45 21.72 -4.54 5.94
CA THR A 45 20.48 -4.64 6.72
C THR A 45 19.68 -5.90 6.41
N ALA A 46 19.79 -6.44 5.19
CA ALA A 46 19.19 -7.71 4.81
C ALA A 46 19.89 -8.89 5.53
N GLN A 47 19.09 -9.77 6.10
CA GLN A 47 19.38 -10.99 6.80
C GLN A 47 19.63 -12.19 5.85
N PRO A 48 20.75 -12.91 6.02
CA PRO A 48 21.02 -14.16 5.33
C PRO A 48 19.93 -15.21 5.58
N ASP A 49 19.56 -15.94 4.52
CA ASP A 49 18.59 -17.04 4.53
C ASP A 49 17.16 -16.65 4.95
N ARG A 50 16.90 -15.35 5.06
CA ARG A 50 15.58 -14.74 5.17
C ARG A 50 15.25 -13.92 3.93
N ASP A 51 16.12 -13.00 3.52
CA ASP A 51 15.86 -12.08 2.40
C ASP A 51 16.71 -12.45 1.16
N PHE A 52 17.82 -13.17 1.36
CA PHE A 52 18.63 -13.71 0.27
C PHE A 52 19.37 -14.98 0.68
N THR A 53 19.64 -15.87 -0.28
CA THR A 53 20.46 -17.06 -0.02
C THR A 53 21.93 -16.69 0.08
N SER A 54 22.56 -16.98 1.23
CA SER A 54 23.95 -16.61 1.45
C SER A 54 24.94 -17.50 0.71
N VAL A 55 26.05 -16.92 0.26
CA VAL A 55 27.13 -17.62 -0.43
C VAL A 55 28.45 -17.32 0.28
N ALA A 56 28.97 -18.30 1.03
CA ALA A 56 30.24 -18.16 1.74
C ALA A 56 31.48 -18.42 0.86
N ASP A 57 31.39 -19.39 -0.07
CA ASP A 57 32.53 -19.90 -0.85
C ASP A 57 32.19 -20.00 -2.36
N GLY A 58 31.66 -18.91 -2.92
CA GLY A 58 31.30 -18.83 -4.33
C GLY A 58 32.52 -18.88 -5.25
N GLN A 59 32.38 -19.55 -6.41
CA GLN A 59 33.39 -19.59 -7.46
C GLN A 59 32.80 -19.13 -8.78
N LEU A 60 33.44 -18.16 -9.41
CA LEU A 60 33.10 -17.66 -10.73
C LEU A 60 34.22 -17.99 -11.70
N LEU A 61 33.89 -18.80 -12.69
CA LEU A 61 34.82 -19.25 -13.69
C LEU A 61 34.89 -18.27 -14.87
N PHE A 62 36.11 -18.01 -15.34
CA PHE A 62 36.39 -17.36 -16.62
C PHE A 62 37.16 -18.31 -17.51
N ASP A 63 36.53 -18.75 -18.61
CA ASP A 63 37.20 -19.52 -19.65
C ASP A 63 38.17 -18.66 -20.47
N SER A 64 39.00 -19.32 -21.28
CA SER A 64 39.90 -18.61 -22.19
C SER A 64 39.08 -17.75 -23.15
N ARG A 65 39.52 -16.50 -23.35
CA ARG A 65 38.85 -15.50 -24.20
C ARG A 65 37.50 -14.99 -23.68
N GLN A 66 37.03 -15.46 -22.53
CA GLN A 66 35.85 -14.91 -21.86
C GLN A 66 36.20 -13.58 -21.17
N THR A 67 35.41 -12.54 -21.46
CA THR A 67 35.57 -11.20 -20.89
C THR A 67 34.52 -10.86 -19.84
N SER A 68 33.42 -11.62 -19.76
CA SER A 68 32.35 -11.42 -18.79
C SER A 68 31.82 -12.76 -18.29
N SER A 69 31.50 -12.84 -17.01
CA SER A 69 30.86 -13.98 -16.38
C SER A 69 29.82 -13.49 -15.37
N ALA A 70 28.83 -14.32 -15.05
CA ALA A 70 27.66 -13.91 -14.28
C ALA A 70 27.58 -14.67 -12.95
N ILE A 71 27.30 -13.94 -11.88
CA ILE A 71 26.91 -14.48 -10.57
C ILE A 71 25.40 -14.40 -10.50
N ARG A 72 24.74 -15.53 -10.20
CA ARG A 72 23.30 -15.58 -9.94
C ARG A 72 23.09 -15.80 -8.45
N LEU A 73 22.21 -15.02 -7.85
CA LEU A 73 21.87 -15.10 -6.43
C LEU A 73 20.35 -15.17 -6.29
N SER A 74 19.89 -16.01 -5.37
CA SER A 74 18.47 -16.13 -5.04
C SER A 74 18.08 -15.07 -4.02
N ILE A 75 17.00 -14.35 -4.34
CA ILE A 75 16.28 -13.46 -3.43
C ILE A 75 15.12 -14.27 -2.87
N LEU A 76 14.90 -14.14 -1.57
CA LEU A 76 13.86 -14.85 -0.84
C LEU A 76 12.73 -13.85 -0.61
N ASP A 77 11.57 -14.18 -1.16
CA ASP A 77 10.34 -13.41 -1.03
C ASP A 77 9.55 -13.99 0.14
N ASP A 78 9.15 -13.12 1.07
CA ASP A 78 8.31 -13.49 2.20
C ASP A 78 7.17 -12.47 2.41
N SER A 79 6.26 -12.79 3.34
CA SER A 79 5.06 -11.98 3.54
C SER A 79 5.23 -10.84 4.55
N LEU A 80 6.42 -10.66 5.13
CA LEU A 80 6.68 -9.69 6.18
C LEU A 80 6.88 -8.30 5.56
N THR A 81 6.35 -7.28 6.24
CA THR A 81 6.65 -5.90 5.85
C THR A 81 8.02 -5.51 6.37
N GLU A 82 8.93 -5.24 5.46
CA GLU A 82 10.29 -4.86 5.73
C GLU A 82 10.56 -3.47 5.14
N PRO A 83 11.43 -2.65 5.76
CA PRO A 83 11.90 -1.42 5.11
C PRO A 83 12.78 -1.77 3.89
N ASP A 84 13.25 -0.76 3.15
CA ASP A 84 14.31 -1.00 2.18
C ASP A 84 15.54 -1.60 2.87
N GLU A 85 16.03 -2.71 2.33
CA GLU A 85 17.15 -3.44 2.89
C GLU A 85 18.27 -3.65 1.88
N ASP A 86 19.48 -3.94 2.36
CA ASP A 86 20.61 -4.18 1.48
C ASP A 86 21.57 -5.27 1.95
N PHE A 87 22.24 -5.87 0.97
CA PHE A 87 23.36 -6.78 1.15
C PHE A 87 24.43 -6.55 0.09
N TYR A 88 25.59 -7.19 0.30
CA TYR A 88 26.78 -6.97 -0.51
C TYR A 88 27.32 -8.26 -1.10
N VAL A 89 27.91 -8.17 -2.30
CA VAL A 89 28.62 -9.27 -2.95
C VAL A 89 30.06 -8.83 -3.20
N ASN A 90 31.03 -9.59 -2.70
CA ASN A 90 32.44 -9.21 -2.72
C ASN A 90 33.28 -10.26 -3.46
N LEU A 91 34.10 -9.80 -4.42
CA LEU A 91 35.13 -10.61 -5.07
C LEU A 91 36.37 -10.69 -4.16
N THR A 92 36.72 -11.87 -3.67
CA THR A 92 37.72 -12.03 -2.60
C THR A 92 39.10 -12.42 -3.09
N SER A 93 39.18 -13.29 -4.11
CA SER A 93 40.47 -13.74 -4.65
C SER A 93 40.35 -14.17 -6.10
N VAL A 94 41.48 -14.21 -6.80
CA VAL A 94 41.56 -14.73 -8.17
C VAL A 94 42.78 -15.62 -8.32
N ARG A 95 42.60 -16.78 -8.95
CA ARG A 95 43.67 -17.72 -9.27
C ARG A 95 43.59 -18.18 -10.73
N VAL A 96 44.74 -18.50 -11.31
CA VAL A 96 44.81 -19.14 -12.64
C VAL A 96 44.67 -20.66 -12.46
N LEU A 97 43.95 -21.33 -13.37
CA LEU A 97 43.70 -22.77 -13.30
C LEU A 97 44.60 -23.59 -14.25
N SER A 98 45.72 -23.04 -14.72
CA SER A 98 46.63 -23.71 -15.67
C SER A 98 47.85 -24.35 -15.01
N ALA A 99 48.32 -25.46 -15.60
CA ALA A 99 49.56 -26.17 -15.22
C ALA A 99 50.85 -25.49 -15.72
N SER A 100 50.78 -24.57 -16.68
CA SER A 100 51.93 -23.77 -17.10
C SER A 100 52.01 -22.51 -16.24
N LEU A 101 53.14 -22.36 -15.54
CA LEU A 101 53.46 -21.19 -14.73
C LEU A 101 53.41 -19.93 -15.62
N PRO A 102 52.58 -18.92 -15.29
CA PRO A 102 52.69 -17.64 -15.98
C PRO A 102 54.07 -17.05 -15.70
N SER A 103 54.62 -16.32 -16.67
CA SER A 103 55.75 -15.42 -16.42
C SER A 103 55.45 -14.57 -15.18
N ILE A 104 56.42 -14.45 -14.27
CA ILE A 104 56.28 -13.84 -12.93
C ILE A 104 55.75 -12.39 -12.97
N GLU A 105 55.76 -11.75 -14.14
CA GLU A 105 55.50 -10.33 -14.31
C GLU A 105 54.01 -9.93 -14.36
N ALA A 106 53.06 -10.87 -14.59
CA ALA A 106 51.64 -10.50 -14.73
C ALA A 106 50.65 -11.48 -14.08
N GLN A 107 50.47 -11.34 -12.77
CA GLN A 107 49.46 -12.09 -12.02
C GLN A 107 48.04 -11.49 -12.17
N PRO A 108 46.98 -12.31 -12.19
CA PRO A 108 45.62 -11.79 -12.16
C PRO A 108 45.38 -11.06 -10.84
N ARG A 109 44.62 -9.97 -10.90
CA ARG A 109 44.23 -9.18 -9.73
C ARG A 109 42.81 -8.68 -9.85
N ILE A 110 42.19 -8.43 -8.70
CA ILE A 110 40.89 -7.77 -8.56
C ILE A 110 41.12 -6.26 -8.40
N VAL A 111 40.25 -5.43 -9.00
CA VAL A 111 40.25 -3.99 -8.75
C VAL A 111 39.55 -3.72 -7.44
N SER A 112 40.29 -3.30 -6.42
CA SER A 112 39.74 -3.10 -5.07
C SER A 112 38.55 -2.15 -5.04
N GLN A 113 38.60 -1.03 -5.77
CA GLN A 113 37.51 -0.04 -5.80
C GLN A 113 36.20 -0.56 -6.38
N ASN A 114 36.24 -1.60 -7.22
CA ASN A 114 35.08 -2.15 -7.92
C ASN A 114 34.90 -3.65 -7.62
N SER A 115 35.39 -4.09 -6.45
CA SER A 115 35.35 -5.47 -5.99
C SER A 115 34.06 -5.83 -5.27
N VAL A 116 33.23 -4.83 -4.94
CA VAL A 116 31.98 -4.99 -4.20
C VAL A 116 30.81 -4.50 -5.06
N ALA A 117 29.73 -5.27 -5.04
CA ALA A 117 28.42 -4.88 -5.51
C ALA A 117 27.48 -4.71 -4.31
N LYS A 118 26.68 -3.64 -4.30
CA LYS A 118 25.57 -3.45 -3.35
C LYS A 118 24.27 -3.83 -4.05
N VAL A 119 23.46 -4.66 -3.40
CA VAL A 119 22.10 -4.99 -3.82
C VAL A 119 21.16 -4.40 -2.78
N THR A 120 20.17 -3.64 -3.23
CA THR A 120 19.10 -3.08 -2.41
C THR A 120 17.79 -3.76 -2.79
N ILE A 121 17.17 -4.41 -1.81
CA ILE A 121 15.83 -4.98 -1.87
C ILE A 121 14.89 -3.88 -1.42
N ARG A 122 13.98 -3.47 -2.30
CA ARG A 122 12.93 -2.49 -1.98
C ARG A 122 11.90 -3.13 -1.07
N ALA A 123 11.33 -2.32 -0.19
CA ALA A 123 10.22 -2.73 0.66
C ALA A 123 9.08 -3.35 -0.17
N ASN A 124 8.57 -4.52 0.25
CA ASN A 124 7.42 -5.18 -0.35
C ASN A 124 6.25 -4.20 -0.53
N ASP A 125 5.73 -4.12 -1.75
CA ASP A 125 4.52 -3.40 -2.10
C ASP A 125 3.29 -4.06 -1.45
N VAL A 126 3.02 -3.61 -0.22
CA VAL A 126 1.74 -3.66 0.50
C VAL A 126 1.20 -5.08 0.82
N VAL A 127 2.05 -6.00 1.30
CA VAL A 127 1.59 -7.25 1.98
C VAL A 127 0.60 -6.98 3.12
N SER A 128 0.68 -5.79 3.71
CA SER A 128 -0.27 -5.29 4.70
C SER A 128 -1.60 -4.80 4.12
N GLY A 129 -1.77 -4.84 2.80
CA GLY A 129 -2.98 -4.50 2.07
C GLY A 129 -3.36 -3.02 2.00
N PHE A 130 -4.36 -2.75 1.17
CA PHE A 130 -4.98 -1.44 1.02
C PHE A 130 -6.26 -1.35 1.84
N LEU A 131 -6.41 -0.25 2.56
CA LEU A 131 -7.60 0.09 3.31
C LEU A 131 -8.53 0.95 2.46
N SER A 132 -9.79 0.55 2.40
CA SER A 132 -10.90 1.27 1.77
C SER A 132 -12.08 1.33 2.73
N ILE A 133 -12.94 2.33 2.62
CA ILE A 133 -14.17 2.46 3.41
C ILE A 133 -15.37 2.56 2.47
N GLY A 134 -16.49 1.96 2.89
CA GLY A 134 -17.70 2.01 2.10
C GLY A 134 -18.94 1.50 2.83
N PRO A 135 -20.07 1.44 2.11
CA PRO A 135 -20.23 1.83 0.69
C PRO A 135 -19.94 3.32 0.44
N ALA A 136 -19.50 3.66 -0.77
CA ALA A 136 -18.99 5.01 -1.10
C ALA A 136 -20.03 6.13 -0.93
N ILE A 137 -21.32 5.83 -1.12
CA ILE A 137 -22.41 6.79 -0.92
C ILE A 137 -23.52 6.10 -0.13
N ILE A 138 -24.01 6.78 0.89
CA ILE A 138 -25.14 6.37 1.70
C ILE A 138 -26.17 7.50 1.73
N ARG A 139 -27.44 7.13 1.62
CA ARG A 139 -28.58 8.00 1.86
C ARG A 139 -29.36 7.44 3.03
N VAL A 140 -29.60 8.28 4.03
CA VAL A 140 -30.29 7.94 5.27
C VAL A 140 -31.33 9.00 5.56
N SER A 141 -32.43 8.65 6.22
CA SER A 141 -33.45 9.62 6.64
C SER A 141 -33.39 9.73 8.16
N GLU A 142 -33.51 10.94 8.70
CA GLU A 142 -33.60 11.17 10.15
C GLU A 142 -34.89 10.62 10.77
N ASP A 143 -35.90 10.43 9.92
CA ASP A 143 -37.28 10.15 10.29
C ASP A 143 -37.40 8.76 10.94
N SER A 144 -37.14 8.75 12.23
CA SER A 144 -37.25 7.61 13.13
C SER A 144 -38.43 7.90 14.04
N GLN A 145 -39.43 7.01 14.01
CA GLN A 145 -40.68 7.17 14.77
C GLN A 145 -40.39 7.62 16.21
N GLU A 146 -41.17 8.58 16.73
CA GLU A 146 -40.96 9.15 18.06
C GLU A 146 -40.79 8.05 19.13
N GLY A 147 -39.62 8.02 19.79
CA GLY A 147 -39.24 6.99 20.76
C GLY A 147 -38.46 5.78 20.20
N ALA A 148 -38.14 5.76 18.90
CA ALA A 148 -37.22 4.79 18.32
C ALA A 148 -35.77 5.07 18.76
N PRO A 149 -34.91 4.03 18.88
CA PRO A 149 -33.49 4.24 19.09
C PRO A 149 -32.87 4.99 17.90
N GLN A 150 -31.92 5.88 18.19
CA GLN A 150 -31.16 6.62 17.18
C GLN A 150 -30.61 5.68 16.10
N GLN A 151 -30.66 6.13 14.85
CA GLN A 151 -30.33 5.27 13.72
C GLN A 151 -28.82 5.07 13.63
N LYS A 152 -28.41 3.81 13.73
CA LYS A 152 -27.00 3.43 13.62
C LYS A 152 -26.66 3.07 12.19
N LEU A 153 -25.76 3.83 11.58
CA LEU A 153 -25.22 3.58 10.26
C LEU A 153 -23.98 2.70 10.34
N ALA A 154 -24.02 1.56 9.65
CA ALA A 154 -22.91 0.63 9.54
C ALA A 154 -22.12 0.88 8.25
N LEU A 155 -20.96 1.51 8.39
CA LEU A 155 -19.91 1.53 7.37
C LEU A 155 -19.00 0.33 7.57
N ARG A 156 -18.21 0.00 6.55
CA ARG A 156 -17.17 -1.04 6.66
C ARG A 156 -15.86 -0.52 6.13
N VAL A 157 -14.80 -0.74 6.91
CA VAL A 157 -13.44 -0.64 6.41
C VAL A 157 -13.03 -2.01 5.92
N ARG A 158 -12.56 -2.06 4.68
CA ARG A 158 -12.07 -3.27 4.03
C ARG A 158 -10.56 -3.18 3.86
N ARG A 159 -9.93 -4.35 3.87
CA ARG A 159 -8.51 -4.57 3.60
C ARG A 159 -8.37 -5.49 2.40
N SER A 160 -7.70 -5.04 1.34
CA SER A 160 -7.54 -5.77 0.08
C SER A 160 -6.07 -5.94 -0.32
N LEU A 161 -5.77 -6.92 -1.17
CA LEU A 161 -4.44 -7.19 -1.75
C LEU A 161 -3.31 -7.45 -0.73
N GLY A 162 -3.63 -7.67 0.55
CA GLY A 162 -2.69 -8.06 1.59
C GLY A 162 -3.39 -8.18 2.95
N LEU A 163 -3.13 -9.25 3.69
CA LEU A 163 -3.77 -9.53 4.99
C LEU A 163 -2.75 -9.82 6.10
N THR A 164 -1.46 -9.61 5.84
CA THR A 164 -0.39 -9.97 6.78
C THR A 164 -0.24 -8.93 7.88
N GLY A 165 -0.10 -9.37 9.12
CA GLY A 165 0.10 -8.49 10.27
C GLY A 165 -1.14 -7.68 10.66
N VAL A 166 -1.02 -6.96 11.78
CA VAL A 166 -2.06 -6.08 12.33
C VAL A 166 -1.93 -4.70 11.72
N VAL A 167 -3.05 -4.15 11.23
CA VAL A 167 -3.10 -2.81 10.64
C VAL A 167 -4.16 -1.97 11.32
N SER A 168 -3.96 -0.66 11.29
CA SER A 168 -4.93 0.28 11.83
C SER A 168 -5.03 1.53 10.96
N ALA A 169 -6.14 2.25 11.09
CA ALA A 169 -6.31 3.57 10.50
C ALA A 169 -7.21 4.42 11.39
N LYS A 170 -6.98 5.73 11.37
CA LYS A 170 -7.89 6.68 12.01
C LYS A 170 -9.03 7.03 11.07
N ILE A 171 -10.19 7.24 11.68
CA ILE A 171 -11.42 7.64 11.00
C ILE A 171 -11.77 9.05 11.42
N ARG A 172 -12.15 9.89 10.47
CA ARG A 172 -12.55 11.26 10.73
C ARG A 172 -13.78 11.62 9.91
N ALA A 173 -14.57 12.55 10.45
CA ALA A 173 -15.64 13.19 9.73
C ALA A 173 -15.15 14.48 9.04
N TYR A 174 -15.74 14.81 7.90
CA TYR A 174 -15.63 16.11 7.26
C TYR A 174 -17.02 16.65 6.95
N ALA A 175 -17.28 17.84 7.47
CA ALA A 175 -18.57 18.51 7.52
C ALA A 175 -18.46 19.98 7.07
N GLY A 176 -17.64 20.26 6.04
CA GLY A 176 -17.49 21.61 5.48
C GLY A 176 -16.58 22.57 6.26
N LEU A 177 -16.21 22.26 7.50
CA LEU A 177 -15.15 22.97 8.21
C LEU A 177 -13.81 22.61 7.57
N LYS A 178 -13.16 23.59 6.93
CA LYS A 178 -11.82 23.41 6.35
C LYS A 178 -10.82 23.00 7.42
N THR A 179 -10.46 21.71 7.43
CA THR A 179 -9.30 21.23 8.17
C THR A 179 -8.06 21.43 7.30
N PRO A 180 -6.93 21.93 7.83
CA PRO A 180 -5.71 22.19 7.05
C PRO A 180 -5.12 20.97 6.33
N GLU A 181 -5.56 19.77 6.70
CA GLU A 181 -4.87 18.51 6.44
C GLU A 181 -5.54 17.65 5.36
N VAL A 182 -6.67 18.10 4.79
CA VAL A 182 -7.40 17.33 3.77
C VAL A 182 -7.72 18.22 2.59
N ASP A 183 -7.47 17.72 1.37
CA ASP A 183 -7.87 18.42 0.16
C ASP A 183 -9.40 18.45 0.08
N ALA A 184 -9.99 19.59 0.49
CA ALA A 184 -11.42 19.80 0.50
C ALA A 184 -12.04 19.72 -0.91
N ALA A 185 -11.23 19.78 -1.97
CA ALA A 185 -11.70 19.62 -3.34
C ALA A 185 -12.30 18.22 -3.59
N GLN A 186 -11.95 17.19 -2.82
CA GLN A 186 -12.53 15.85 -3.00
C GLN A 186 -13.94 15.69 -2.38
N PHE A 187 -14.35 16.61 -1.51
CA PHE A 187 -15.60 16.52 -0.75
C PHE A 187 -16.64 17.46 -1.32
N HIS A 188 -17.33 17.00 -2.37
CA HIS A 188 -18.37 17.77 -3.03
C HIS A 188 -19.74 17.57 -2.38
N ARG A 189 -20.26 18.65 -1.79
CA ARG A 189 -21.65 18.76 -1.37
C ARG A 189 -22.57 18.93 -2.59
N GLU A 190 -23.80 18.40 -2.52
CA GLU A 190 -24.82 18.66 -3.52
C GLU A 190 -25.18 20.16 -3.56
N HIS A 191 -25.58 20.67 -4.72
CA HIS A 191 -25.80 22.11 -4.93
C HIS A 191 -26.92 22.70 -4.04
N ASN A 192 -27.87 21.87 -3.61
CA ASN A 192 -29.04 22.24 -2.82
C ASN A 192 -28.98 21.79 -1.35
N GLY A 193 -27.88 21.17 -0.90
CA GLY A 193 -27.77 20.66 0.46
C GLY A 193 -26.91 21.52 1.40
N THR A 194 -27.06 21.30 2.70
CA THR A 194 -26.25 21.87 3.79
C THR A 194 -25.20 20.87 4.28
N TRP A 195 -24.29 21.34 5.14
CA TRP A 195 -23.32 20.45 5.79
C TRP A 195 -23.90 20.04 7.13
N ALA A 196 -23.95 18.74 7.38
CA ALA A 196 -24.32 18.22 8.68
C ALA A 196 -23.26 18.57 9.72
N LEU A 197 -23.68 18.96 10.92
CA LEU A 197 -22.90 19.33 12.08
C LEU A 197 -22.70 18.13 13.02
N GLU A 198 -21.43 17.85 13.32
CA GLU A 198 -21.07 16.78 14.26
C GLU A 198 -21.51 17.16 15.69
N GLY A 199 -22.29 16.29 16.31
CA GLY A 199 -22.91 16.49 17.63
C GLY A 199 -24.34 17.03 17.60
N GLU A 200 -24.81 17.53 16.46
CA GLU A 200 -26.20 17.94 16.23
C GLU A 200 -26.91 16.90 15.34
N ASP A 201 -26.35 16.59 14.16
CA ASP A 201 -27.00 15.71 13.16
C ASP A 201 -26.38 14.31 13.11
N PHE A 202 -25.12 14.18 13.53
CA PHE A 202 -24.46 12.89 13.61
C PHE A 202 -23.36 12.84 14.69
N GLU A 203 -23.07 11.63 15.17
CA GLU A 203 -21.93 11.36 16.05
C GLU A 203 -21.08 10.21 15.51
N LEU A 204 -19.76 10.45 15.36
CA LEU A 204 -18.81 9.42 14.95
C LEU A 204 -18.30 8.63 16.17
N GLU A 205 -18.89 7.45 16.43
CA GLU A 205 -18.47 6.60 17.55
C GLU A 205 -17.07 5.99 17.32
N THR A 206 -16.77 5.59 16.08
CA THR A 206 -15.52 4.87 15.75
C THR A 206 -14.44 5.82 15.25
N GLN A 207 -13.45 6.13 16.09
CA GLN A 207 -12.35 7.04 15.72
C GLN A 207 -11.11 6.33 15.18
N THR A 208 -10.98 5.03 15.40
CA THR A 208 -9.86 4.20 14.94
C THR A 208 -10.36 2.78 14.71
N VAL A 209 -9.93 2.20 13.60
CA VAL A 209 -10.17 0.79 13.28
C VAL A 209 -8.88 0.01 13.35
N MET A 210 -8.99 -1.25 13.74
CA MET A 210 -7.90 -2.21 13.76
C MET A 210 -8.37 -3.49 13.08
N LEU A 211 -7.60 -3.98 12.13
CA LEU A 211 -7.78 -5.30 11.51
C LEU A 211 -6.61 -6.17 11.95
N LEU A 212 -6.94 -7.30 12.60
CA LEU A 212 -5.94 -8.28 12.97
C LEU A 212 -5.42 -9.02 11.73
N GLU A 213 -4.35 -9.80 11.91
CA GLU A 213 -3.81 -10.66 10.87
C GLU A 213 -4.89 -11.58 10.30
N GLY A 214 -4.97 -11.65 8.96
CA GLY A 214 -5.99 -12.42 8.25
C GLY A 214 -7.39 -11.79 8.22
N GLN A 215 -7.66 -10.72 8.98
CA GLN A 215 -8.94 -10.02 8.92
C GLN A 215 -8.99 -9.05 7.75
N ASN A 216 -10.11 -9.06 7.02
CA ASN A 216 -10.30 -8.27 5.81
C ASN A 216 -11.42 -7.23 5.90
N GLU A 217 -12.27 -7.27 6.93
CA GLU A 217 -13.31 -6.25 7.18
C GLU A 217 -13.45 -5.95 8.67
N VAL A 218 -13.82 -4.70 8.98
CA VAL A 218 -14.24 -4.25 10.30
C VAL A 218 -15.34 -3.20 10.17
N GLU A 219 -16.34 -3.27 11.05
CA GLU A 219 -17.46 -2.33 11.05
C GLU A 219 -17.05 -0.98 11.64
N VAL A 220 -17.60 0.09 11.07
CA VAL A 220 -17.47 1.46 11.53
C VAL A 220 -18.86 1.98 11.82
N SER A 221 -19.05 2.40 13.07
CA SER A 221 -20.32 2.88 13.58
C SER A 221 -20.41 4.41 13.52
N VAL A 222 -21.47 4.90 12.88
CA VAL A 222 -21.86 6.32 12.89
C VAL A 222 -23.30 6.39 13.39
N LEU A 223 -23.58 7.27 14.33
CA LEU A 223 -24.91 7.53 14.83
C LEU A 223 -25.52 8.70 14.09
N ILE A 224 -26.74 8.55 13.59
CA ILE A 224 -27.53 9.66 13.06
C ILE A 224 -28.42 10.15 14.19
N LEU A 225 -28.31 11.43 14.48
CA LEU A 225 -29.04 12.11 15.54
C LEU A 225 -30.31 12.66 14.90
N ASN A 226 -31.46 12.27 15.43
CA ASN A 226 -32.73 12.85 15.01
C ASN A 226 -33.01 14.06 15.91
N ASP A 227 -33.33 15.19 15.32
CA ASP A 227 -33.78 16.37 16.06
C ASP A 227 -35.27 16.67 15.77
N GLN A 228 -35.74 17.88 16.04
CA GLN A 228 -37.13 18.28 15.81
C GLN A 228 -37.23 19.45 14.82
N GLU A 229 -36.11 19.85 14.23
CA GLU A 229 -36.05 20.98 13.31
C GLU A 229 -36.20 20.43 11.87
N PRO A 230 -37.21 20.89 11.09
CA PRO A 230 -37.33 20.44 9.72
C PRO A 230 -36.16 20.96 8.88
N GLU A 231 -35.18 20.10 8.63
CA GLU A 231 -33.98 20.46 7.90
C GLU A 231 -34.05 20.15 6.41
N GLY A 232 -33.13 20.77 5.66
CA GLY A 232 -32.90 20.46 4.26
C GLY A 232 -32.13 19.13 4.09
N GLN A 233 -31.77 18.79 2.86
CA GLN A 233 -30.86 17.66 2.65
C GLN A 233 -29.46 18.04 3.13
N GLU A 234 -28.87 17.21 3.97
CA GLU A 234 -27.55 17.46 4.53
C GLU A 234 -26.53 16.43 4.05
N ALA A 235 -25.25 16.75 4.16
CA ALA A 235 -24.19 15.80 3.86
C ALA A 235 -22.97 15.96 4.75
N PHE A 236 -22.30 14.84 4.99
CA PHE A 236 -20.96 14.79 5.57
C PHE A 236 -20.19 13.63 4.94
N PHE A 237 -18.88 13.57 5.23
CA PHE A 237 -18.01 12.51 4.73
C PHE A 237 -17.29 11.83 5.87
N ILE A 238 -17.15 10.52 5.81
CA ILE A 238 -16.28 9.75 6.70
C ILE A 238 -15.08 9.28 5.88
N TYR A 239 -13.86 9.57 6.33
CA TYR A 239 -12.66 9.24 5.57
C TYR A 239 -11.58 8.58 6.44
N LEU A 240 -10.75 7.79 5.77
CA LEU A 240 -9.60 7.13 6.37
C LEU A 240 -8.37 8.03 6.34
N ARG A 241 -7.55 7.98 7.38
CA ARG A 241 -6.23 8.63 7.41
C ARG A 241 -5.28 7.93 8.36
N GLN A 242 -4.00 8.26 8.24
CA GLN A 242 -2.94 7.77 9.14
C GLN A 242 -3.01 6.24 9.28
N ALA A 243 -2.92 5.54 8.14
CA ALA A 243 -2.80 4.09 8.16
C ALA A 243 -1.44 3.70 8.78
N GLU A 244 -1.46 2.68 9.64
CA GLU A 244 -0.30 2.14 10.34
C GLU A 244 -0.22 0.62 10.09
N GLY A 245 0.92 0.01 10.46
CA GLY A 245 1.15 -1.43 10.22
C GLY A 245 1.50 -1.76 8.77
N GLY A 246 1.95 -0.78 7.98
CA GLY A 246 2.36 -0.97 6.57
C GLY A 246 1.22 -0.92 5.55
N ALA A 247 -0.04 -0.83 6.00
CA ALA A 247 -1.17 -0.67 5.09
C ALA A 247 -1.17 0.72 4.42
N GLN A 248 -1.69 0.77 3.20
CA GLN A 248 -1.92 2.01 2.48
C GLN A 248 -3.42 2.30 2.36
N ILE A 249 -3.82 3.55 2.13
CA ILE A 249 -5.22 3.90 1.83
C ILE A 249 -5.37 3.99 0.32
N VAL A 250 -6.45 3.42 -0.21
CA VAL A 250 -6.71 3.45 -1.66
C VAL A 250 -6.76 4.88 -2.21
N SER A 251 -6.15 5.11 -3.38
CA SER A 251 -6.22 6.39 -4.09
C SER A 251 -7.33 6.43 -5.15
N VAL A 252 -7.84 5.26 -5.52
CA VAL A 252 -8.94 5.03 -6.46
C VAL A 252 -9.91 4.02 -5.84
N PRO A 253 -11.18 3.95 -6.28
CA PRO A 253 -12.10 2.93 -5.78
C PRO A 253 -11.54 1.51 -5.95
N ASP A 254 -11.76 0.65 -4.96
CA ASP A 254 -11.40 -0.76 -5.04
C ASP A 254 -12.36 -1.55 -5.95
N GLU A 255 -12.11 -2.86 -6.09
CA GLU A 255 -12.90 -3.76 -6.96
C GLU A 255 -14.40 -3.80 -6.62
N LEU A 256 -14.77 -3.44 -5.39
CA LEU A 256 -16.17 -3.39 -4.92
C LEU A 256 -16.72 -1.96 -4.83
N GLY A 257 -15.96 -0.98 -5.30
CA GLY A 257 -16.34 0.43 -5.28
C GLY A 257 -16.21 1.10 -3.92
N PHE A 258 -15.48 0.51 -2.97
CA PHE A 258 -15.11 1.20 -1.73
C PHE A 258 -14.00 2.20 -2.03
N THR A 259 -13.99 3.30 -1.30
CA THR A 259 -13.14 4.47 -1.61
C THR A 259 -12.31 4.86 -0.38
N SER A 260 -11.49 5.90 -0.47
CA SER A 260 -10.79 6.46 0.71
C SER A 260 -11.71 7.20 1.68
N PHE A 261 -12.93 7.51 1.23
CA PHE A 261 -13.99 8.17 1.99
C PHE A 261 -15.37 7.63 1.61
N ALA A 262 -16.35 7.74 2.50
CA ALA A 262 -17.76 7.52 2.22
C ALA A 262 -18.51 8.85 2.37
N LYS A 263 -19.42 9.15 1.43
CA LYS A 263 -20.35 10.28 1.50
C LYS A 263 -21.64 9.83 2.15
N ILE A 264 -22.04 10.49 3.23
CA ILE A 264 -23.33 10.27 3.87
C ILE A 264 -24.20 11.46 3.52
N ILE A 265 -25.41 11.18 3.10
CA ILE A 265 -26.44 12.17 2.80
C ILE A 265 -27.60 11.90 3.74
N ILE A 266 -27.88 12.87 4.59
CA ILE A 266 -29.08 12.86 5.43
C ILE A 266 -30.21 13.51 4.64
N LEU A 267 -31.29 12.78 4.48
CA LEU A 267 -32.47 13.19 3.73
C LEU A 267 -33.40 13.93 4.69
N GLY A 268 -33.54 15.24 4.48
CA GLY A 268 -34.52 16.05 5.21
C GLY A 268 -35.97 15.62 4.95
N GLU A 269 -36.86 16.04 5.83
CA GLU A 269 -38.29 15.74 5.73
C GLU A 269 -38.89 16.31 4.44
N ASN A 270 -39.56 15.46 3.65
CA ASN A 270 -40.39 15.95 2.56
C ASN A 270 -41.58 16.70 3.17
N LEU A 271 -41.45 18.04 3.30
CA LEU A 271 -42.57 18.96 3.49
C LEU A 271 -43.58 18.73 2.35
N THR A 272 -44.51 17.81 2.58
CA THR A 272 -45.65 17.57 1.69
C THR A 272 -46.64 18.70 1.95
N VAL A 273 -46.30 19.93 1.56
CA VAL A 273 -47.27 21.02 1.46
C VAL A 273 -48.03 20.82 0.15
N ILE A 274 -49.01 19.91 0.17
CA ILE A 274 -50.14 20.00 -0.75
C ILE A 274 -51.23 20.80 -0.02
N THR A 275 -51.07 22.12 0.03
CA THR A 275 -52.24 22.98 0.17
C THR A 275 -52.93 23.05 -1.19
N GLY A 276 -54.12 22.46 -1.23
CA GLY A 276 -55.09 22.69 -2.29
C GLY A 276 -55.20 21.54 -3.29
N LEU A 277 -56.13 20.63 -3.03
CA LEU A 277 -57.29 20.40 -3.90
C LEU A 277 -58.34 19.60 -3.11
N ASN A 278 -59.31 20.32 -2.57
CA ASN A 278 -60.63 19.75 -2.26
C ASN A 278 -61.17 19.13 -3.55
N ASN A 279 -61.38 17.81 -3.56
CA ASN A 279 -62.41 17.19 -4.37
C ASN A 279 -62.65 15.75 -3.89
N LYS A 280 -63.56 15.64 -2.90
CA LYS A 280 -64.66 14.67 -2.85
C LYS A 280 -65.21 14.69 -1.43
N ASP A 281 -66.13 15.61 -1.18
CA ASP A 281 -67.24 15.46 -0.24
C ASP A 281 -68.28 16.55 -0.56
N PHE A 282 -68.93 16.40 -1.72
CA PHE A 282 -70.21 17.02 -2.01
C PHE A 282 -71.12 15.97 -2.63
N PHE A 283 -71.86 15.28 -1.76
CA PHE A 283 -73.16 14.71 -2.09
C PHE A 283 -74.13 15.14 -0.98
N CYS A 284 -75.05 16.03 -1.32
CA CYS A 284 -76.30 16.24 -0.59
C CYS A 284 -77.41 16.20 -1.64
N PRO A 285 -78.42 15.32 -1.54
CA PRO A 285 -79.55 15.30 -2.46
C PRO A 285 -80.57 16.37 -2.05
N ILE A 286 -81.17 17.03 -3.04
CA ILE A 286 -82.43 17.76 -2.86
C ILE A 286 -83.42 17.11 -3.82
N ASP A 287 -84.44 16.48 -3.24
CA ASP A 287 -85.65 16.02 -3.93
C ASP A 287 -86.46 17.22 -4.46
N ILE A 288 -87.16 16.97 -5.57
CA ILE A 288 -88.09 17.88 -6.26
C ILE A 288 -89.35 18.14 -5.42
#